data_AF-A0A962HA29-F1
#
_entry.id   AF-A0A962HA29-F1
#
_cell.length_a   1.000
_cell.length_b   1.000
_cell.length_c   1.000
_cell.angle_alpha   90.00
_cell.angle_beta   90.00
_cell.angle_gamma   90.00
#
_symmetry.space_group_name_H-M   'P 1'
#
loop_
_entity.id
_entity.type
_entity.pdbx_description
1 polymer ?
#
loop_
_entity_poly.entity_id
_entity_poly.type
_entity_poly.pdbx_seq_one_letter_code
_entity_poly.pdbx_strand_id
1 'polypeptide(L)'
;MDLRQRLGQLAGRHTPPAAPPVVDAEWSERLGRLRLLARERSGQVADSRPAELPGHELAPGLRLHEVRVSALRLKLAGLDLPEVLRPPWDPDLAVPLEHLRLFDTETSGLSGGVGLKVFLLGVLRWIDDGWVLRQYLMTRPCGESALVAAWIDECAGAAHLVSYNGKSFDVPAMRTLETLHGHQSGSAATGHWDLLHPVRRAFRGQWPNCKLTTAERMLLGRARENDLPGSEAPRAWREFLATGQTRDLLRVMQHNRYDLEALLRVLRVMLTVPASAPRQSRVRAA
;
A
#
# COMPACT_ATOMS: atom_id res chain seq x y z
N MET A 1 15.22 -56.13 13.13
CA MET A 1 15.17 -55.23 11.97
C MET A 1 14.94 -53.83 12.49
N ASP A 2 15.95 -52.97 12.37
CA ASP A 2 16.09 -51.72 13.13
C ASP A 2 15.37 -50.55 12.44
N LEU A 3 14.68 -49.73 13.24
CA LEU A 3 13.91 -48.54 12.84
C LEU A 3 14.77 -47.53 12.04
N ARG A 4 16.09 -47.58 12.23
CA ARG A 4 17.10 -46.79 11.50
C ARG A 4 17.15 -47.07 10.00
N GLN A 5 16.85 -48.29 9.54
CA GLN A 5 16.84 -48.60 8.10
C GLN A 5 15.61 -48.05 7.37
N ARG A 6 14.46 -47.90 8.06
CA ARG A 6 13.25 -47.27 7.47
C ARG A 6 13.37 -45.74 7.38
N LEU A 7 14.10 -45.11 8.29
CA LEU A 7 14.38 -43.66 8.24
C LEU A 7 15.37 -43.28 7.12
N GLY A 8 16.27 -44.20 6.73
CA GLY A 8 17.20 -43.98 5.62
C GLY A 8 16.55 -43.91 4.23
N GLN A 9 15.38 -44.54 4.04
CA GLN A 9 14.68 -44.55 2.74
C GLN A 9 13.78 -43.33 2.50
N LEU A 10 13.50 -42.52 3.53
CA LEU A 10 12.74 -41.26 3.40
C LEU A 10 13.63 -40.02 3.21
N ALA A 11 14.96 -40.16 3.37
CA ALA A 11 15.93 -39.07 3.23
C ALA A 11 16.27 -38.73 1.76
N GLY A 12 15.70 -39.43 0.78
CA GLY A 12 16.06 -39.32 -0.64
C GLY A 12 15.12 -38.50 -1.54
N ARG A 13 13.99 -37.98 -1.04
CA ARG A 13 13.11 -37.14 -1.86
C ARG A 13 13.42 -35.67 -1.61
N HIS A 14 14.48 -35.19 -2.25
CA HIS A 14 14.62 -33.77 -2.56
C HIS A 14 13.36 -33.36 -3.34
N THR A 15 12.40 -32.77 -2.64
CA THR A 15 11.36 -32.01 -3.31
C THR A 15 12.05 -30.71 -3.71
N PRO A 16 12.23 -30.43 -5.01
CA PRO A 16 12.84 -29.17 -5.41
C PRO A 16 12.05 -28.02 -4.76
N PRO A 17 12.71 -26.90 -4.39
CA PRO A 17 11.99 -25.73 -3.92
C PRO A 17 10.87 -25.44 -4.91
N ALA A 18 9.64 -25.24 -4.40
CA ALA A 18 8.54 -24.80 -5.24
C ALA A 18 9.07 -23.61 -6.05
N ALA A 19 9.13 -23.76 -7.37
CA ALA A 19 9.61 -22.71 -8.23
C ALA A 19 8.81 -21.43 -7.87
N PRO A 20 9.46 -20.26 -7.77
CA PRO A 20 8.69 -19.03 -7.69
C PRO A 20 7.66 -19.07 -8.82
N PRO A 21 6.39 -18.70 -8.55
CA PRO A 21 5.38 -18.73 -9.60
C PRO A 21 5.97 -18.01 -10.82
N VAL A 22 6.01 -18.71 -11.96
CA VAL A 22 6.55 -18.16 -13.20
C VAL A 22 5.58 -17.07 -13.63
N VAL A 23 5.88 -15.83 -13.23
CA VAL A 23 5.16 -14.66 -13.71
C VAL A 23 5.66 -14.44 -15.13
N ASP A 24 4.81 -14.78 -16.09
CA ASP A 24 5.08 -14.76 -17.53
C ASP A 24 5.71 -13.41 -17.96
N ALA A 25 6.84 -13.48 -18.66
CA ALA A 25 7.68 -12.33 -19.00
C ALA A 25 6.96 -11.32 -19.93
N GLU A 26 6.02 -11.78 -20.76
CA GLU A 26 5.15 -10.89 -21.57
C GLU A 26 4.22 -10.03 -20.70
N TRP A 27 3.87 -10.48 -19.49
CA TRP A 27 2.99 -9.75 -18.57
C TRP A 27 3.66 -8.54 -17.94
N SER A 28 4.97 -8.63 -17.65
CA SER A 28 5.75 -7.51 -17.11
C SER A 28 5.79 -6.33 -18.09
N GLU A 29 5.89 -6.63 -19.38
CA GLU A 29 5.92 -5.64 -20.46
C GLU A 29 4.53 -5.04 -20.76
N ARG A 30 3.47 -5.86 -20.73
CA ARG A 30 2.06 -5.39 -20.86
C ARG A 30 1.65 -4.49 -19.69
N LEU A 31 2.15 -4.76 -18.48
CA LEU A 31 1.90 -3.96 -17.28
C LEU A 31 2.80 -2.72 -17.15
N GLY A 32 4.00 -2.72 -17.71
CA GLY A 32 4.85 -1.52 -17.82
C GLY A 32 4.22 -0.44 -18.71
N ARG A 33 3.45 -0.86 -19.73
CA ARG A 33 2.64 0.02 -20.60
C ARG A 33 1.37 0.53 -19.89
N LEU A 34 0.88 -0.22 -18.91
CA LEU A 34 -0.19 0.16 -17.99
C LEU A 34 0.39 0.76 -16.71
N ARG A 35 1.23 1.81 -16.84
CA ARG A 35 1.35 2.82 -15.78
C ARG A 35 -0.08 3.20 -15.44
N LEU A 36 -0.58 2.78 -14.28
CA LEU A 36 -2.01 2.74 -13.98
C LEU A 36 -2.69 4.10 -14.27
N LEU A 37 -1.92 5.20 -14.21
CA LEU A 37 -2.33 6.57 -14.55
C LEU A 37 -1.36 7.36 -15.45
N ALA A 38 -0.74 6.77 -16.47
CA ALA A 38 -0.01 7.58 -17.47
C ALA A 38 -0.97 8.32 -18.41
N ARG A 39 -1.65 9.34 -17.89
CA ARG A 39 -2.06 10.50 -18.68
C ARG A 39 -1.22 11.74 -18.38
N GLU A 40 -0.21 11.63 -17.53
CA GLU A 40 0.91 12.57 -17.49
C GLU A 40 2.07 11.97 -18.28
N ARG A 41 1.91 11.96 -19.61
CA ARG A 41 3.10 12.11 -20.44
C ARG A 41 3.56 13.54 -20.18
N SER A 42 4.51 13.65 -19.27
CA SER A 42 5.41 14.79 -19.16
C SER A 42 5.98 15.08 -20.56
N GLY A 43 5.36 16.04 -21.25
CA GLY A 43 6.09 16.88 -22.17
C GLY A 43 7.12 17.61 -21.31
N GLN A 44 8.36 17.15 -21.34
CA GLN A 44 9.49 17.94 -20.87
C GLN A 44 9.58 19.17 -21.78
N VAL A 45 9.01 20.28 -21.32
CA VAL A 45 9.57 21.59 -21.57
C VAL A 45 10.00 22.08 -20.20
N ALA A 46 11.29 22.38 -20.06
CA ALA A 46 11.84 23.01 -18.88
C ALA A 46 11.26 24.43 -18.77
N ASP A 47 10.10 24.56 -18.13
CA ASP A 47 9.57 25.83 -17.71
C ASP A 47 9.95 26.06 -16.24
N SER A 48 10.48 27.24 -15.91
CA SER A 48 11.05 27.60 -14.61
C SER A 48 10.00 27.93 -13.55
N ARG A 49 8.73 27.65 -13.82
CA ARG A 49 7.62 27.81 -12.88
C ARG A 49 7.56 26.60 -11.94
N PRO A 50 7.30 26.79 -10.63
CA PRO A 50 6.99 25.66 -9.75
C PRO A 50 5.85 24.86 -10.36
N ALA A 51 6.05 23.56 -10.58
CA ALA A 51 4.99 22.70 -11.09
C ALA A 51 3.79 22.76 -10.12
N GLU A 52 2.61 23.07 -10.63
CA GLU A 52 1.43 23.24 -9.78
C GLU A 52 1.06 21.92 -9.08
N LEU A 53 0.64 21.98 -7.81
CA LEU A 53 0.16 20.78 -7.11
C LEU A 53 -1.19 20.35 -7.70
N PRO A 54 -1.35 19.07 -8.07
CA PRO A 54 -2.56 18.60 -8.70
C PRO A 54 -3.74 18.59 -7.70
N GLY A 55 -4.95 18.43 -8.23
CA GLY A 55 -6.18 18.43 -7.44
C GLY A 55 -6.76 19.82 -7.18
N HIS A 56 -7.71 19.90 -6.26
CA HIS A 56 -8.38 21.13 -5.85
C HIS A 56 -8.33 21.29 -4.33
N GLU A 57 -8.52 22.51 -3.83
CA GLU A 57 -8.63 22.75 -2.39
C GLU A 57 -10.00 22.25 -1.90
N LEU A 58 -9.98 21.26 -1.00
CA LEU A 58 -11.18 20.68 -0.39
C LEU A 58 -11.64 21.51 0.81
N ALA A 59 -10.67 22.03 1.58
CA ALA A 59 -10.85 22.92 2.70
C ALA A 59 -9.56 23.75 2.90
N PRO A 60 -9.58 24.86 3.65
CA PRO A 60 -8.39 25.69 3.84
C PRO A 60 -7.18 24.87 4.32
N GLY A 61 -6.15 24.79 3.47
CA GLY A 61 -4.92 24.05 3.77
C GLY A 61 -4.97 22.54 3.52
N LEU A 62 -6.04 22.02 2.90
CA LEU A 62 -6.18 20.63 2.47
C LEU A 62 -6.56 20.55 1.00
N ARG A 63 -5.75 19.87 0.20
CA ARG A 63 -6.03 19.57 -1.21
C ARG A 63 -6.44 18.13 -1.41
N LEU A 64 -7.38 17.90 -2.30
CA LEU A 64 -7.79 16.59 -2.77
C LEU A 64 -7.39 16.41 -4.23
N HIS A 65 -6.53 15.43 -4.47
CA HIS A 65 -6.22 14.95 -5.80
C HIS A 65 -6.90 13.59 -6.03
N GLU A 66 -7.75 13.51 -7.05
CA GLU A 66 -8.43 12.27 -7.42
C GLU A 66 -7.99 11.77 -8.78
N VAL A 67 -7.82 10.46 -8.88
CA VAL A 67 -7.54 9.81 -10.14
C VAL A 67 -8.35 8.54 -10.27
N ARG A 68 -9.08 8.40 -11.38
CA ARG A 68 -9.95 7.26 -11.66
C ARG A 68 -9.35 6.33 -12.70
N VAL A 69 -9.49 5.03 -12.47
CA VAL A 69 -9.11 3.94 -13.38
C VAL A 69 -10.32 3.06 -13.60
N SER A 70 -10.77 2.92 -14.85
CA SER A 70 -11.89 2.05 -15.17
C SER A 70 -11.55 0.58 -14.95
N ALA A 71 -12.55 -0.22 -14.57
CA ALA A 71 -12.45 -1.68 -14.43
C ALA A 71 -11.90 -2.35 -15.69
N LEU A 72 -12.25 -1.86 -16.88
CA LEU A 72 -11.72 -2.39 -18.14
C LEU A 72 -10.19 -2.31 -18.20
N ARG A 73 -9.60 -1.17 -17.81
CA ARG A 73 -8.14 -1.02 -17.82
C ARG A 73 -7.48 -1.96 -16.81
N LEU A 74 -8.15 -2.24 -15.70
CA LEU A 74 -7.66 -3.14 -14.66
C LEU A 74 -7.77 -4.61 -15.06
N LYS A 75 -8.88 -5.00 -15.70
CA LYS A 75 -9.04 -6.33 -16.32
C LYS A 75 -7.95 -6.57 -17.37
N LEU A 76 -7.69 -5.58 -18.23
CA LEU A 76 -6.58 -5.64 -19.19
C LEU A 76 -5.20 -5.69 -18.52
N ALA A 77 -5.08 -5.15 -17.30
CA ALA A 77 -3.88 -5.24 -16.48
C ALA A 77 -3.78 -6.56 -15.69
N GLY A 78 -4.81 -7.41 -15.69
CA GLY A 78 -4.92 -8.54 -14.77
C GLY A 78 -4.84 -8.10 -13.30
N LEU A 79 -5.44 -6.97 -12.95
CA LEU A 79 -5.54 -6.44 -11.58
C LEU A 79 -6.98 -6.43 -11.06
N ASP A 80 -7.85 -7.21 -11.70
CA ASP A 80 -9.21 -7.44 -11.23
C ASP A 80 -9.21 -8.23 -9.91
N LEU A 81 -10.16 -7.88 -9.05
CA LEU A 81 -10.47 -8.55 -7.80
C LEU A 81 -11.91 -9.08 -7.88
N PRO A 82 -12.23 -10.17 -7.17
CA PRO A 82 -13.61 -10.64 -7.08
C PRO A 82 -14.49 -9.58 -6.40
N GLU A 83 -15.79 -9.57 -6.72
CA GLU A 83 -16.77 -8.68 -6.10
C GLU A 83 -16.84 -8.83 -4.57
N VAL A 84 -16.56 -10.03 -4.07
CA VAL A 84 -16.46 -10.33 -2.65
C VAL A 84 -15.14 -11.04 -2.39
N LEU A 85 -14.33 -10.48 -1.49
CA LEU A 85 -13.04 -11.02 -1.09
C LEU A 85 -13.20 -11.92 0.13
N ARG A 86 -12.58 -13.11 0.05
CA ARG A 86 -12.42 -14.07 1.15
C ARG A 86 -10.95 -14.46 1.25
N PRO A 87 -10.13 -13.73 2.00
CA PRO A 87 -8.71 -13.99 2.03
C PRO A 87 -8.37 -15.30 2.73
N PRO A 88 -7.39 -16.08 2.25
CA PRO A 88 -6.98 -17.33 2.89
C PRO A 88 -6.50 -17.15 4.35
N TRP A 89 -5.99 -15.97 4.71
CA TRP A 89 -5.51 -15.70 6.07
C TRP A 89 -6.60 -15.25 7.05
N ASP A 90 -7.83 -15.03 6.57
CA ASP A 90 -9.00 -14.63 7.35
C ASP A 90 -10.27 -15.20 6.65
N PRO A 91 -10.42 -16.54 6.60
CA PRO A 91 -11.37 -17.23 5.73
C PRO A 91 -12.84 -17.06 6.16
N ASP A 92 -13.07 -16.72 7.43
CA ASP A 92 -14.39 -16.55 8.00
C ASP A 92 -15.01 -15.18 7.64
N LEU A 93 -14.20 -14.27 7.09
CA LEU A 93 -14.62 -12.92 6.73
C LEU A 93 -14.79 -12.78 5.21
N ALA A 94 -15.97 -12.32 4.80
CA ALA A 94 -16.27 -11.96 3.42
C ALA A 94 -16.50 -10.45 3.33
N VAL A 95 -15.71 -9.76 2.50
CA VAL A 95 -15.76 -8.31 2.35
C VAL A 95 -16.07 -7.93 0.91
N PRO A 96 -17.19 -7.24 0.63
CA PRO A 96 -17.46 -6.66 -0.68
C PRO A 96 -16.35 -5.71 -1.14
N LEU A 97 -15.99 -5.75 -2.42
CA LEU A 97 -14.94 -4.92 -3.01
C LEU A 97 -15.19 -3.42 -2.80
N GLU A 98 -16.44 -2.99 -2.89
CA GLU A 98 -16.89 -1.61 -2.66
C GLU A 98 -16.63 -1.10 -1.23
N HIS A 99 -16.50 -2.01 -0.27
CA HIS A 99 -16.20 -1.69 1.12
C HIS A 99 -14.70 -1.55 1.39
N LEU A 100 -13.83 -2.02 0.50
CA LEU A 100 -12.39 -1.93 0.72
C LEU A 100 -11.89 -0.48 0.67
N ARG A 101 -11.01 -0.17 1.61
CA ARG A 101 -10.22 1.07 1.65
C ARG A 101 -8.75 0.69 1.80
N LEU A 102 -8.04 0.61 0.68
CA LEU A 102 -6.59 0.47 0.69
C LEU A 102 -6.01 1.84 1.03
N PHE A 103 -5.15 1.94 2.03
CA PHE A 103 -4.63 3.24 2.44
C PHE A 103 -3.16 3.18 2.87
N ASP A 104 -2.52 4.33 2.79
CA ASP A 104 -1.13 4.58 3.16
C ASP A 104 -0.96 6.06 3.53
N THR A 105 -0.09 6.36 4.50
CA THR A 105 0.13 7.73 4.99
C THR A 105 1.59 8.16 4.93
N GLU A 106 1.81 9.45 4.66
CA GLU A 106 3.10 10.10 4.85
C GLU A 106 3.04 11.02 6.07
N THR A 107 4.06 10.93 6.91
CA THR A 107 4.11 11.61 8.20
C THR A 107 5.34 12.50 8.35
N SER A 108 5.26 13.54 9.18
CA SER A 108 6.34 14.51 9.40
C SER A 108 7.51 14.01 10.27
N GLY A 109 7.50 12.75 10.73
CA GLY A 109 8.56 12.17 11.56
C GLY A 109 8.35 10.70 11.95
N LEU A 110 9.42 10.03 12.40
CA LEU A 110 9.48 8.58 12.68
C LEU A 110 9.05 8.17 14.11
N SER A 111 8.75 9.12 14.98
CA SER A 111 8.49 8.89 16.40
C SER A 111 7.12 9.45 16.76
N GLY A 112 6.16 8.57 17.05
CA GLY A 112 4.77 8.86 17.41
C GLY A 112 4.58 9.61 18.73
N GLY A 113 5.25 10.74 18.88
CA GLY A 113 5.12 11.69 19.98
C GLY A 113 4.29 12.92 19.61
N VAL A 114 4.24 13.86 20.55
CA VAL A 114 3.57 15.18 20.39
C VAL A 114 4.15 15.90 19.17
N GLY A 115 3.30 16.19 18.18
CA GLY A 115 3.68 16.92 16.96
C GLY A 115 3.80 16.09 15.68
N LEU A 116 3.51 14.79 15.71
CA LEU A 116 3.34 13.99 14.48
C LEU A 116 2.22 14.59 13.62
N LYS A 117 2.52 14.87 12.35
CA LYS A 117 1.55 15.33 11.35
C LYS A 117 1.45 14.29 10.25
N VAL A 118 0.24 13.80 9.97
CA VAL A 118 -0.06 13.11 8.72
C VAL A 118 -0.31 14.20 7.69
N PHE A 119 0.57 14.31 6.70
CA PHE A 119 0.48 15.38 5.69
C PHE A 119 0.02 14.89 4.34
N LEU A 120 0.08 13.58 4.09
CA LEU A 120 -0.52 12.96 2.93
C LEU A 120 -1.24 11.69 3.38
N LEU A 121 -2.53 11.59 3.07
CA LEU A 121 -3.31 10.37 3.19
C LEU A 121 -3.69 9.94 1.77
N GLY A 122 -3.20 8.78 1.37
CA GLY A 122 -3.63 8.12 0.14
C GLY A 122 -4.67 7.05 0.43
N VAL A 123 -5.76 7.03 -0.33
CA VAL A 123 -6.82 6.03 -0.26
C VAL A 123 -7.16 5.54 -1.66
N LEU A 124 -7.24 4.23 -1.83
CA LEU A 124 -7.71 3.56 -3.04
C LEU A 124 -8.99 2.78 -2.70
N ARG A 125 -10.08 3.11 -3.42
CA ARG A 125 -11.43 2.55 -3.20
C ARG A 125 -12.14 2.24 -4.51
N TRP A 126 -13.07 1.30 -4.48
CA TRP A 126 -13.87 0.93 -5.64
C TRP A 126 -15.15 1.77 -5.70
N ILE A 127 -15.43 2.39 -6.85
CA ILE A 127 -16.64 3.18 -7.12
C ILE A 127 -17.08 2.96 -8.57
N ASP A 128 -18.36 2.68 -8.81
CA ASP A 128 -19.00 2.64 -10.15
C ASP A 128 -18.16 1.91 -11.22
N ASP A 129 -17.71 0.69 -10.91
CA ASP A 129 -16.88 -0.15 -11.79
C ASP A 129 -15.48 0.45 -12.11
N GLY A 130 -14.83 1.02 -11.09
CA GLY A 130 -13.46 1.49 -11.20
C GLY A 130 -12.78 1.74 -9.87
N TRP A 131 -11.44 1.76 -9.90
CA TRP A 131 -10.64 2.21 -8.77
C TRP A 131 -10.52 3.73 -8.80
N VAL A 132 -10.75 4.35 -7.65
CA VAL A 132 -10.53 5.77 -7.41
C VAL A 132 -9.43 5.91 -6.37
N LEU A 133 -8.30 6.47 -6.81
CA LEU A 133 -7.25 6.96 -5.94
C LEU A 133 -7.64 8.37 -5.47
N ARG A 134 -7.60 8.59 -4.16
CA ARG A 134 -7.77 9.90 -3.52
C ARG A 134 -6.52 10.18 -2.70
N GLN A 135 -5.92 11.34 -2.91
CA GLN A 135 -4.76 11.80 -2.14
C GLN A 135 -5.13 13.11 -1.46
N TYR A 136 -5.24 13.06 -0.13
CA TYR A 136 -5.51 14.20 0.72
C TYR A 136 -4.18 14.79 1.19
N LEU A 137 -3.78 15.90 0.58
CA LEU A 137 -2.51 16.57 0.83
C LEU A 137 -2.73 17.81 1.71
N MET A 138 -2.18 17.79 2.92
CA MET A 138 -2.16 18.95 3.80
C MET A 138 -1.09 19.94 3.33
N THR A 139 -1.53 21.07 2.77
CA THR A 139 -0.65 22.13 2.27
C THR A 139 -0.39 23.23 3.29
N ARG A 140 -1.18 23.28 4.38
CA ARG A 140 -0.96 24.17 5.53
C ARG A 140 -1.37 23.45 6.82
N PRO A 141 -0.74 23.74 7.97
CA PRO A 141 -1.10 23.09 9.24
C PRO A 141 -2.57 23.22 9.66
N CYS A 142 -3.27 24.27 9.21
CA CYS A 142 -4.71 24.44 9.46
C CYS A 142 -5.59 23.35 8.80
N GLY A 143 -5.08 22.65 7.78
CA GLY A 143 -5.79 21.61 7.06
C GLY A 143 -5.92 20.29 7.82
N GLU A 144 -5.26 20.13 8.97
CA GLU A 144 -5.25 18.87 9.71
C GLU A 144 -6.66 18.42 10.13
N SER A 145 -7.48 19.35 10.63
CA SER A 145 -8.86 19.02 11.04
C SER A 145 -9.68 18.49 9.86
N ALA A 146 -9.54 19.09 8.68
CA ALA A 146 -10.20 18.61 7.47
C ALA A 146 -9.65 17.26 7.00
N LEU A 147 -8.35 16.99 7.18
CA LEU A 147 -7.74 15.69 6.86
C LEU A 147 -8.30 14.59 7.77
N VAL A 148 -8.44 14.88 9.06
CA VAL A 148 -9.06 13.97 10.05
C VAL A 148 -10.52 13.71 9.70
N ALA A 149 -11.28 14.74 9.34
CA ALA A 149 -12.66 14.58 8.89
C ALA A 149 -12.74 13.68 7.65
N ALA A 150 -11.90 13.92 6.64
CA ALA A 150 -11.84 13.09 5.44
C ALA A 150 -11.49 11.62 5.74
N TRP A 151 -10.58 11.37 6.68
CA TRP A 151 -10.25 10.02 7.14
C TRP A 151 -11.43 9.32 7.82
N ILE A 152 -12.15 10.03 8.69
CA ILE A 152 -13.35 9.51 9.35
C ILE A 152 -14.40 9.14 8.31
N ASP A 153 -14.61 10.00 7.30
CA ASP A 153 -15.53 9.72 6.20
C ASP A 153 -15.11 8.50 5.37
N GLU A 154 -13.82 8.29 5.14
CA GLU A 154 -13.33 7.07 4.47
C GLU A 154 -13.51 5.81 5.33
N CYS A 155 -13.45 5.94 6.66
CA CYS A 155 -13.67 4.84 7.62
C CYS A 155 -15.15 4.58 7.93
N ALA A 156 -16.05 5.46 7.53
CA ALA A 156 -17.47 5.39 7.85
C ALA A 156 -18.19 4.24 7.11
N GLY A 157 -19.35 3.85 7.65
CA GLY A 157 -20.19 2.80 7.07
C GLY A 157 -19.58 1.40 7.22
N ALA A 158 -19.70 0.58 6.18
CA ALA A 158 -19.23 -0.81 6.15
C ALA A 158 -17.77 -0.94 5.66
N ALA A 159 -16.97 0.12 5.79
CA ALA A 159 -15.59 0.12 5.30
C ALA A 159 -14.77 -1.03 5.89
N HIS A 160 -13.79 -1.50 5.13
CA HIS A 160 -12.79 -2.45 5.59
C HIS A 160 -11.42 -1.99 5.13
N LEU A 161 -10.56 -1.67 6.09
CA LEU A 161 -9.24 -1.12 5.84
C LEU A 161 -8.29 -2.21 5.33
N VAL A 162 -7.41 -1.82 4.42
CA VAL A 162 -6.29 -2.64 3.97
C VAL A 162 -5.04 -1.77 3.95
N SER A 163 -3.97 -2.24 4.58
CA SER A 163 -2.67 -1.54 4.54
C SER A 163 -1.50 -2.50 4.64
N TYR A 164 -0.28 -1.98 4.56
CA TYR A 164 0.93 -2.74 4.78
C TYR A 164 1.67 -2.19 6.00
N ASN A 165 1.65 -2.93 7.12
CA ASN A 165 2.20 -2.50 8.41
C ASN A 165 1.40 -1.39 9.12
N GLY A 166 0.23 -0.98 8.61
CA GLY A 166 -0.48 0.17 9.16
C GLY A 166 -1.13 -0.06 10.53
N LYS A 167 -1.26 -1.29 11.02
CA LYS A 167 -1.68 -1.52 12.42
C LYS A 167 -0.66 -0.98 13.43
N SER A 168 0.62 -0.93 13.04
CA SER A 168 1.71 -0.46 13.90
C SER A 168 2.09 0.99 13.67
N PHE A 169 1.74 1.60 12.54
CA PHE A 169 2.21 2.93 12.13
C PHE A 169 1.05 3.88 11.82
N ASP A 170 0.33 3.65 10.72
CA ASP A 170 -0.67 4.59 10.21
C ASP A 170 -1.90 4.71 11.11
N VAL A 171 -2.51 3.59 11.51
CA VAL A 171 -3.73 3.59 12.32
C VAL A 171 -3.50 4.25 13.69
N PRO A 172 -2.44 3.92 14.45
CA PRO A 172 -2.14 4.64 15.69
C PRO A 172 -2.01 6.16 15.50
N ALA A 173 -1.35 6.61 14.43
CA ALA A 173 -1.22 8.04 14.13
C ALA A 173 -2.58 8.70 13.87
N MET A 174 -3.42 8.07 13.04
CA MET A 174 -4.77 8.57 12.76
C MET A 174 -5.66 8.59 14.00
N ARG A 175 -5.58 7.59 14.88
CA ARG A 175 -6.32 7.56 16.16
C ARG A 175 -5.92 8.69 17.11
N THR A 176 -4.63 8.99 17.19
CA THR A 176 -4.15 10.14 17.95
C THR A 176 -4.74 11.43 17.39
N LEU A 177 -4.75 11.61 16.07
CA LEU A 177 -5.34 12.79 15.44
C LEU A 177 -6.86 12.87 15.62
N GLU A 178 -7.60 11.77 15.46
CA GLU A 178 -9.04 11.69 15.75
C GLU A 178 -9.33 12.18 17.19
N THR A 179 -8.58 11.68 18.17
CA THR A 179 -8.73 12.04 19.58
C THR A 179 -8.42 13.52 19.84
N LEU A 180 -7.32 14.04 19.27
CA LEU A 180 -6.92 15.44 19.43
C LEU A 180 -7.93 16.41 18.83
N HIS A 181 -8.63 16.00 17.77
CA HIS A 181 -9.68 16.78 17.13
C HIS A 181 -11.08 16.48 17.69
N GLY A 182 -11.18 15.74 18.81
CA GLY A 182 -12.44 15.53 19.54
C GLY A 182 -13.40 14.51 18.91
N HIS A 183 -12.92 13.66 18.01
CA HIS A 183 -13.72 12.62 17.37
C HIS A 183 -13.65 11.29 18.14
N GLN A 184 -14.76 10.55 18.14
CA GLN A 184 -14.73 9.13 18.50
C GLN A 184 -13.99 8.37 17.41
N SER A 185 -13.19 7.37 17.81
CA SER A 185 -12.22 6.76 16.91
C SER A 185 -12.89 5.89 15.83
N GLY A 186 -13.16 6.48 14.66
CA GLY A 186 -13.83 5.82 13.54
C GLY A 186 -13.05 4.59 13.04
N SER A 187 -11.73 4.72 12.97
CA SER A 187 -10.81 3.63 12.61
C SER A 187 -10.76 2.46 13.60
N ALA A 188 -11.31 2.60 14.80
CA ALA A 188 -11.40 1.51 15.78
C ALA A 188 -12.58 0.57 15.51
N ALA A 189 -13.64 1.06 14.84
CA ALA A 189 -14.82 0.27 14.51
C ALA A 189 -14.68 -0.49 13.18
N THR A 190 -13.71 -0.10 12.34
CA THR A 190 -13.51 -0.65 11.00
C THR A 190 -12.69 -1.95 11.04
N GLY A 191 -13.13 -2.97 10.28
CA GLY A 191 -12.32 -4.18 10.05
C GLY A 191 -11.01 -3.82 9.33
N HIS A 192 -9.93 -4.57 9.57
CA HIS A 192 -8.60 -4.22 9.03
C HIS A 192 -7.72 -5.43 8.68
N TRP A 193 -7.41 -5.57 7.38
CA TRP A 193 -6.37 -6.46 6.87
C TRP A 193 -5.04 -5.75 6.71
N ASP A 194 -4.10 -6.04 7.61
CA ASP A 194 -2.71 -5.60 7.47
C ASP A 194 -1.88 -6.71 6.82
N LEU A 195 -1.49 -6.48 5.56
CA LEU A 195 -0.86 -7.48 4.71
C LEU A 195 0.56 -7.85 5.12
N LEU A 196 1.21 -7.07 5.98
CA LEU A 196 2.53 -7.42 6.49
C LEU A 196 2.50 -8.77 7.24
N HIS A 197 1.41 -9.04 7.97
CA HIS A 197 1.28 -10.26 8.76
C HIS A 197 1.14 -11.53 7.91
N PRO A 198 0.19 -11.64 6.96
CA PRO A 198 0.09 -12.81 6.09
C PRO A 198 1.32 -12.95 5.18
N VAL A 199 1.91 -11.85 4.68
CA VAL A 199 3.16 -11.90 3.91
C VAL A 199 4.32 -12.47 4.75
N ARG A 200 4.50 -12.00 5.99
CA ARG A 200 5.50 -12.56 6.90
C ARG A 200 5.22 -14.02 7.22
N ARG A 201 3.96 -14.41 7.38
CA ARG A 201 3.60 -15.81 7.65
C ARG A 201 4.02 -16.72 6.52
N ALA A 202 3.77 -16.31 5.28
CA ALA A 202 4.09 -17.11 4.10
C ALA A 202 5.59 -17.13 3.74
N PHE A 203 6.31 -16.00 3.92
CA PHE A 203 7.62 -15.82 3.28
C PHE A 203 8.78 -15.43 4.21
N ARG A 204 8.54 -15.25 5.51
CA ARG A 204 9.63 -14.92 6.45
C ARG A 204 10.68 -16.04 6.44
N GLY A 205 11.94 -15.65 6.26
CA GLY A 205 13.08 -16.58 6.18
C GLY A 205 13.42 -17.04 4.77
N GLN A 206 12.52 -16.83 3.80
CA GLN A 206 12.75 -17.08 2.38
C GLN A 206 13.19 -15.80 1.65
N TRP A 207 12.68 -14.64 2.08
CA TRP A 207 13.02 -13.33 1.50
C TRP A 207 14.02 -12.56 2.38
N PRO A 208 14.80 -11.62 1.78
CA PRO A 208 15.73 -10.78 2.54
C PRO A 208 15.04 -9.99 3.66
N ASN A 209 13.82 -9.51 3.39
CA ASN A 209 12.91 -8.94 4.38
C ASN A 209 11.47 -8.99 3.83
N CYS A 210 10.49 -8.62 4.65
CA CYS A 210 9.08 -8.52 4.24
C CYS A 210 8.64 -7.05 4.23
N LYS A 211 9.45 -6.11 3.73
CA LYS A 211 8.97 -4.75 3.41
C LYS A 211 8.11 -4.80 2.14
N LEU A 212 7.21 -3.82 1.97
CA LEU A 212 6.31 -3.77 0.80
C LEU A 212 7.09 -3.83 -0.52
N THR A 213 8.16 -3.06 -0.64
CA THR A 213 9.05 -3.07 -1.83
C THR A 213 9.66 -4.45 -2.12
N THR A 214 10.06 -5.18 -1.07
CA THR A 214 10.55 -6.55 -1.24
C THR A 214 9.41 -7.50 -1.59
N ALA A 215 8.24 -7.37 -0.98
CA ALA A 215 7.08 -8.18 -1.32
C ALA A 215 6.65 -7.97 -2.77
N GLU A 216 6.58 -6.72 -3.22
CA GLU A 216 6.30 -6.37 -4.61
C GLU A 216 7.34 -7.00 -5.56
N ARG A 217 8.62 -6.88 -5.24
CA ARG A 217 9.69 -7.50 -6.05
C ARG A 217 9.60 -9.01 -6.10
N MET A 218 9.44 -9.66 -4.95
CA MET A 218 9.49 -11.12 -4.86
C MET A 218 8.23 -11.78 -5.43
N LEU A 219 7.08 -11.13 -5.33
CA LEU A 219 5.81 -11.67 -5.85
C LEU A 219 5.57 -11.34 -7.33
N LEU A 220 6.11 -10.22 -7.82
CA LEU A 220 5.72 -9.66 -9.12
C LEU A 220 6.92 -9.38 -10.04
N GLY A 221 8.15 -9.69 -9.61
CA GLY A 221 9.36 -9.47 -10.40
C GLY A 221 9.74 -7.99 -10.59
N ARG A 222 9.15 -7.06 -9.84
CA ARG A 222 9.35 -5.61 -10.02
C ARG A 222 10.43 -5.03 -9.11
N ALA A 223 11.41 -4.35 -9.69
CA ALA A 223 12.25 -3.42 -8.95
C ALA A 223 11.75 -1.99 -9.16
N ARG A 224 11.64 -1.21 -8.09
CA ARG A 224 11.36 0.23 -8.21
C ARG A 224 12.64 0.93 -8.62
N GLU A 225 12.71 1.40 -9.86
CA GLU A 225 13.77 2.29 -10.32
C GLU A 225 13.41 3.73 -9.92
N ASN A 226 14.31 4.42 -9.22
CA ASN A 226 14.22 5.86 -8.90
C ASN A 226 13.19 6.30 -7.84
N ASP A 227 12.98 5.50 -6.79
CA ASP A 227 12.09 5.89 -5.70
C ASP A 227 12.73 6.97 -4.80
N LEU A 228 11.95 7.97 -4.37
CA LEU A 228 12.38 8.84 -3.27
C LEU A 228 12.38 7.97 -2.00
N PRO A 229 13.45 7.93 -1.21
CA PRO A 229 13.40 7.22 0.07
C PRO A 229 12.27 7.83 0.93
N GLY A 230 11.35 7.02 1.46
CA GLY A 230 10.26 7.53 2.31
C GLY A 230 10.74 8.37 3.51
N SER A 231 12.00 8.21 3.94
CA SER A 231 12.64 9.07 4.93
C SER A 231 12.78 10.55 4.52
N GLU A 232 12.72 10.84 3.22
CA GLU A 232 12.80 12.19 2.67
C GLU A 232 11.44 12.90 2.63
N ALA A 233 10.34 12.16 2.74
CA ALA A 233 8.98 12.71 2.68
C ALA A 233 8.73 13.83 3.73
N PRO A 234 9.14 13.66 5.01
CA PRO A 234 9.08 14.75 5.99
C PRO A 234 9.85 16.02 5.59
N ARG A 235 11.05 15.84 5.00
CA ARG A 235 11.90 16.96 4.57
C ARG A 235 11.24 17.72 3.43
N ALA A 236 10.75 17.01 2.42
CA ALA A 236 10.06 17.58 1.27
C ALA A 236 8.85 18.41 1.68
N TRP A 237 8.03 17.91 2.63
CA TRP A 237 6.88 18.66 3.12
C TRP A 237 7.27 19.92 3.89
N ARG A 238 8.28 19.85 4.77
CA ARG A 238 8.77 21.04 5.49
C ARG A 238 9.34 22.09 4.54
N GLU A 239 10.09 21.69 3.52
CA GLU A 239 10.65 22.58 2.52
C GLU A 239 9.54 23.25 1.69
N PHE A 240 8.51 22.50 1.32
CA PHE A 240 7.32 23.04 0.67
C PHE A 240 6.63 24.11 1.54
N LEU A 241 6.42 23.86 2.83
CA LEU A 241 5.81 24.85 3.73
C LEU A 241 6.64 26.13 3.86
N ALA A 242 7.97 26.00 3.82
CA ALA A 242 8.89 27.14 3.97
C ALA A 242 9.06 27.96 2.69
N THR A 243 9.06 27.29 1.52
CA THR A 243 9.49 27.90 0.25
C THR A 243 8.42 27.93 -0.83
N GLY A 244 7.34 27.17 -0.66
CA GLY A 244 6.33 26.92 -1.69
C GLY A 244 6.81 26.01 -2.83
N GLN A 245 8.04 25.48 -2.78
CA GLN A 245 8.56 24.60 -3.83
C GLN A 245 7.85 23.24 -3.80
N THR A 246 7.32 22.84 -4.95
CA THR A 246 6.43 21.67 -5.08
C THR A 246 7.12 20.42 -5.61
N ARG A 247 8.31 20.55 -6.21
CA ARG A 247 9.01 19.46 -6.93
C ARG A 247 9.14 18.19 -6.09
N ASP A 248 9.70 18.31 -4.89
CA ASP A 248 9.94 17.15 -4.04
C ASP A 248 8.63 16.61 -3.44
N LEU A 249 7.64 17.49 -3.20
CA LEU A 249 6.32 17.08 -2.72
C LEU A 249 5.54 16.27 -3.76
N LEU A 250 5.66 16.61 -5.05
CA LEU A 250 5.10 15.82 -6.15
C LEU A 250 5.70 14.40 -6.19
N ARG A 251 7.00 14.26 -5.88
CA ARG A 251 7.65 12.95 -5.78
C ARG A 251 7.12 12.14 -4.59
N VAL A 252 6.81 12.79 -3.47
CA VAL A 252 6.16 12.14 -2.33
C VAL A 252 4.75 11.66 -2.70
N MET A 253 3.95 12.48 -3.38
CA MET A 253 2.63 12.04 -3.88
C MET A 253 2.74 10.85 -4.82
N GLN A 254 3.73 10.85 -5.70
CA GLN A 254 4.01 9.74 -6.60
C GLN A 254 4.41 8.47 -5.83
N HIS A 255 5.24 8.60 -4.78
CA HIS A 255 5.65 7.50 -3.91
C HIS A 255 4.45 6.85 -3.21
N ASN A 256 3.67 7.62 -2.46
CA ASN A 256 2.47 7.16 -1.75
C ASN A 256 1.50 6.44 -2.69
N ARG A 257 1.33 6.98 -3.90
CA ARG A 257 0.54 6.32 -4.94
C ARG A 257 1.14 4.98 -5.37
N TYR A 258 2.46 4.91 -5.60
CA TYR A 258 3.12 3.65 -5.94
C TYR A 258 3.02 2.61 -4.83
N ASP A 259 3.04 3.04 -3.56
CA ASP A 259 2.79 2.17 -2.42
C ASP A 259 1.37 1.61 -2.43
N LEU A 260 0.35 2.42 -2.73
CA LEU A 260 -1.03 1.94 -2.89
C LEU A 260 -1.19 0.98 -4.08
N GLU A 261 -0.56 1.27 -5.21
CA GLU A 261 -0.56 0.38 -6.37
C GLU A 261 0.12 -0.96 -6.03
N ALA A 262 1.24 -0.93 -5.32
CA ALA A 262 1.95 -2.12 -4.85
C ALA A 262 1.11 -2.90 -3.84
N LEU A 263 0.45 -2.21 -2.90
CA LEU A 263 -0.44 -2.79 -1.91
C LEU A 263 -1.59 -3.56 -2.58
N LEU A 264 -2.23 -2.97 -3.61
CA LEU A 264 -3.29 -3.64 -4.38
C LEU A 264 -2.78 -4.92 -5.06
N ARG A 265 -1.60 -4.87 -5.68
CA ARG A 265 -1.01 -6.04 -6.34
C ARG A 265 -0.66 -7.14 -5.34
N VAL A 266 -0.08 -6.77 -4.20
CA VAL A 266 0.26 -7.71 -3.13
C VAL A 266 -1.02 -8.32 -2.56
N LEU A 267 -2.08 -7.54 -2.31
CA LEU A 267 -3.39 -8.04 -1.89
C LEU A 267 -3.87 -9.13 -2.86
N ARG A 268 -3.92 -8.80 -4.15
CA ARG A 268 -4.39 -9.72 -5.20
C ARG A 268 -3.62 -11.04 -5.20
N VAL A 269 -2.28 -10.99 -5.18
CA VAL A 269 -1.47 -12.21 -5.15
C VAL A 269 -1.68 -12.98 -3.85
N MET A 270 -1.75 -12.29 -2.71
CA MET A 270 -1.94 -12.96 -1.42
C MET A 270 -3.28 -13.70 -1.37
N LEU A 271 -4.34 -13.21 -2.01
CA LEU A 271 -5.63 -13.91 -2.09
C LEU A 271 -5.51 -15.31 -2.72
N THR A 272 -4.49 -15.54 -3.54
CA THR A 272 -4.23 -16.85 -4.17
C THR A 272 -3.20 -17.69 -3.40
N VAL A 273 -2.52 -17.13 -2.40
CA VAL A 273 -1.51 -17.84 -1.60
C VAL A 273 -2.21 -18.65 -0.50
N PRO A 274 -2.05 -19.98 -0.45
CA PRO A 274 -2.66 -20.81 0.59
C PRO A 274 -2.19 -20.43 2.00
N ALA A 275 -3.11 -20.47 2.96
CA ALA A 275 -2.85 -20.15 4.38
C ALA A 275 -1.74 -21.02 5.03
N SER A 276 -1.51 -22.21 4.46
CA SER A 276 -0.56 -23.23 4.92
C SER A 276 0.84 -23.13 4.31
N ALA A 277 1.17 -22.05 3.57
CA ALA A 277 2.50 -21.87 3.00
C ALA A 277 3.61 -22.06 4.08
N PRO A 278 4.56 -22.98 3.87
CA PRO A 278 5.35 -23.58 4.95
C PRO A 278 6.37 -22.62 5.56
N ARG A 279 6.60 -22.77 6.89
CA ARG A 279 7.84 -22.34 7.54
C ARG A 279 8.99 -23.14 6.93
N GLN A 280 9.75 -22.56 6.01
CA GLN A 280 11.07 -23.10 5.68
C GLN A 280 11.97 -22.90 6.91
N SER A 281 12.14 -23.97 7.68
CA SER A 281 13.00 -24.00 8.85
C SER A 281 14.43 -23.65 8.44
N ARG A 282 14.98 -22.59 9.03
CA ARG A 282 16.39 -22.24 8.90
C ARG A 282 17.25 -23.43 9.34
N VAL A 283 18.03 -24.00 8.44
CA VAL A 283 19.24 -24.73 8.84
C VAL A 283 20.16 -23.67 9.46
N ARG A 284 20.34 -23.74 10.78
CA ARG A 284 21.39 -23.01 11.48
C ARG A 284 22.72 -23.58 10.97
N ALA A 285 23.51 -22.77 10.27
CA ALA A 285 24.93 -23.04 10.13
C ALA A 285 25.55 -22.93 11.52
N ALA A 286 26.10 -24.04 12.00
CA ALA A 286 27.03 -24.10 13.12
C ALA A 286 28.44 -23.80 12.60
#